data_AF-R8BGL2-F1
#
_entry.id   AF-R8BGL2-F1
#
_cell.length_a   1.000
_cell.length_b   1.000
_cell.length_c   1.000
_cell.angle_alpha   90.00
_cell.angle_beta   90.00
_cell.angle_gamma   90.00
#
_symmetry.space_group_name_H-M   'P 1'
#
loop_
_entity.id
_entity.type
_entity.pdbx_description
1 polymer ?
#
loop_
_entity_poly.entity_id
_entity_poly.type
_entity_poly.pdbx_seq_one_letter_code
_entity_poly.pdbx_strand_id
1 'polypeptide(L)'
;MSEDRRASASPELIRAFDMARLGLSNIEDVPDVTDAWLFVVPDGDVILVVGEGGVKLRVHSQALRNASKVFDAMFGPHWAEGQDLSKENPKEIRLEEDNCDAMWRICCVIHHRNDLLDRPKAKDVLEIAITADKYDLGNALKFASKEWLSFDIDHSESTAFLMVAAFLFQDSHAFHRHVQTLILDHTQSYWDLFRGSEIQELIPFKALCR
;
A
#
# COMPACT_ATOMS: atom_id res chain seq x y z
N MET A 1 -15.46 -7.01 36.44
CA MET A 1 -16.08 -6.43 35.24
C MET A 1 -15.03 -5.56 34.58
N SER A 2 -14.18 -6.17 33.75
CA SER A 2 -13.07 -5.50 33.08
C SER A 2 -13.56 -4.89 31.79
N GLU A 3 -13.36 -3.58 31.64
CA GLU A 3 -13.67 -2.83 30.42
C GLU A 3 -12.84 -3.38 29.25
N ASP A 4 -13.60 -3.86 28.28
CA ASP A 4 -13.20 -4.27 26.94
C ASP A 4 -12.67 -3.05 26.17
N ARG A 5 -11.40 -2.67 26.42
CA ARG A 5 -10.66 -1.72 25.59
C ARG A 5 -10.27 -2.40 24.29
N ARG A 6 -11.20 -2.42 23.34
CA ARG A 6 -10.95 -2.70 21.92
C ARG A 6 -9.79 -1.83 21.44
N ALA A 7 -8.62 -2.43 21.26
CA ALA A 7 -7.43 -1.80 20.72
C ALA A 7 -7.55 -1.57 19.20
N SER A 8 -8.61 -0.87 18.78
CA SER A 8 -8.52 -0.10 17.54
C SER A 8 -7.35 0.87 17.69
N ALA A 9 -6.53 1.06 16.65
CA ALA A 9 -5.60 2.19 16.64
C ALA A 9 -6.37 3.45 17.08
N SER A 10 -5.80 4.22 18.01
CA SER A 10 -6.46 5.43 18.50
C SER A 10 -6.82 6.27 17.27
N PRO A 11 -8.06 6.76 17.14
CA PRO A 11 -8.45 7.65 16.04
C PRO A 11 -7.49 8.84 15.86
N GLU A 12 -6.78 9.22 16.92
CA GLU A 12 -5.73 10.24 16.92
C GLU A 12 -4.46 9.81 16.17
N LEU A 13 -4.05 8.54 16.24
CA LEU A 13 -2.88 8.03 15.52
C LEU A 13 -3.17 7.85 14.03
N ILE A 14 -4.37 7.38 13.67
CA ILE A 14 -4.82 7.34 12.28
C ILE A 14 -4.89 8.77 11.72
N ARG A 15 -5.47 9.71 12.47
CA ARG A 15 -5.49 11.13 12.08
C ARG A 15 -4.09 11.75 11.96
N ALA A 16 -3.17 11.44 12.88
CA ALA A 16 -1.80 11.94 12.80
C ALA A 16 -1.07 11.40 11.56
N PHE A 17 -1.28 10.12 11.24
CA PHE A 17 -0.77 9.49 10.02
C PHE A 17 -1.39 10.12 8.75
N ASP A 18 -2.71 10.34 8.74
CA ASP A 18 -3.41 11.01 7.64
C ASP A 18 -2.93 12.47 7.46
N MET A 19 -2.68 13.20 8.55
CA MET A 19 -2.17 14.57 8.51
C MET A 19 -0.73 14.63 7.99
N ALA A 20 0.14 13.72 8.44
CA ALA A 20 1.51 13.59 7.92
C ALA A 20 1.50 13.24 6.41
N ARG A 21 0.62 12.33 6.00
CA ARG A 21 0.42 11.92 4.61
C ARG A 21 -0.07 13.06 3.70
N LEU A 22 -0.94 13.93 4.18
CA LEU A 22 -1.55 14.99 3.36
C LEU A 22 -0.63 16.19 3.11
N GLY A 23 0.58 16.21 3.66
CA GLY A 23 1.52 17.32 3.48
C GLY A 23 0.96 18.65 3.99
N LEU A 24 -0.03 18.62 4.90
CA LEU A 24 -0.62 19.79 5.55
C LEU A 24 0.29 20.30 6.67
N SER A 25 1.60 20.31 6.40
CA SER A 25 2.70 20.61 7.31
C SER A 25 2.89 22.11 7.47
N ASN A 26 1.85 22.79 7.97
CA ASN A 26 1.94 24.15 8.49
C ASN A 26 1.23 24.20 9.84
N ILE A 27 1.81 23.59 10.87
CA ILE A 27 1.65 23.88 12.32
C ILE A 27 2.69 23.02 13.06
N GLU A 28 3.43 23.62 13.99
CA GLU A 28 4.50 23.04 14.81
C GLU A 28 4.07 21.92 15.80
N ASP A 29 2.92 21.24 15.57
CA ASP A 29 2.31 20.28 16.53
C ASP A 29 1.93 18.91 15.90
N VAL A 30 2.56 18.47 14.79
CA VAL A 30 2.38 17.08 14.33
C VAL A 30 3.32 16.17 15.13
N PRO A 31 2.81 15.16 15.86
CA PRO A 31 3.64 14.26 16.63
C PRO A 31 4.59 13.50 15.72
N ASP A 32 5.83 13.31 16.17
CA ASP A 32 6.79 12.42 15.53
C ASP A 32 6.16 11.03 15.36
N VAL A 33 5.99 10.61 14.10
CA VAL A 33 5.41 9.31 13.74
C VAL A 33 6.47 8.22 13.58
N THR A 34 7.73 8.52 13.91
CA THR A 34 8.79 7.50 14.03
C THR A 34 8.37 6.47 15.07
N ASP A 35 8.50 5.18 14.75
CA ASP A 35 8.00 4.07 15.57
C ASP A 35 6.49 4.10 15.87
N ALA A 36 5.68 4.81 15.07
CA ALA A 36 4.23 4.86 15.26
C ALA A 36 3.59 3.47 15.10
N TRP A 37 2.61 3.20 15.96
CA TRP A 37 1.84 1.96 15.93
C TRP A 37 0.53 2.13 15.16
N LEU A 38 0.41 1.41 14.05
CA LEU A 38 -0.85 1.25 13.34
C LEU A 38 -1.37 -0.17 13.60
N PHE A 39 -2.27 -0.29 14.58
CA PHE A 39 -2.89 -1.56 14.91
C PHE A 39 -3.91 -1.96 13.84
N VAL A 40 -3.47 -2.82 12.91
CA VAL A 40 -4.38 -3.48 11.96
C VAL A 40 -5.17 -4.57 12.68
N VAL A 41 -4.47 -5.43 13.45
CA VAL A 41 -5.08 -6.49 14.26
C VAL A 41 -4.46 -6.54 15.67
N PRO A 42 -5.25 -6.35 16.74
CA PRO A 42 -4.72 -6.29 18.12
C PRO A 42 -4.00 -7.53 18.63
N ASP A 43 -4.45 -8.71 18.20
CA ASP A 43 -3.95 -10.02 18.59
C ASP A 43 -3.13 -10.70 17.50
N GLY A 44 -2.57 -9.90 16.57
CA GLY A 44 -1.62 -10.37 15.57
C GLY A 44 -0.39 -11.06 16.19
N ASP A 45 0.18 -12.02 15.48
CA ASP A 45 1.34 -12.83 15.87
C ASP A 45 2.67 -12.31 15.27
N VAL A 46 2.59 -11.29 14.39
CA VAL A 46 3.73 -10.61 13.78
C VAL A 46 3.54 -9.09 13.83
N ILE A 47 4.65 -8.37 13.93
CA ILE A 47 4.74 -6.92 13.75
C ILE A 47 5.63 -6.65 12.55
N LEU A 48 5.09 -6.05 11.49
CA LEU A 48 5.90 -5.54 10.38
C LEU A 48 6.41 -4.15 10.76
N VAL A 49 7.72 -3.94 10.70
CA VAL A 49 8.38 -2.65 10.91
C VAL A 49 8.73 -2.11 9.53
N VAL A 50 7.93 -1.17 9.02
CA VAL A 50 7.91 -0.78 7.61
C VAL A 50 8.51 0.62 7.41
N GLY A 51 9.29 0.76 6.35
CA GLY A 51 9.92 2.00 5.92
C GLY A 51 11.03 2.50 6.85
N GLU A 52 11.73 3.55 6.42
CA GLU A 52 12.82 4.17 7.20
C GLU A 52 12.34 4.72 8.56
N GLY A 53 11.08 5.15 8.65
CA GLY A 53 10.48 5.64 9.90
C GLY A 53 10.09 4.54 10.90
N GLY A 54 10.22 3.26 10.54
CA GLY A 54 9.99 2.15 11.45
C GLY A 54 8.53 1.98 11.88
N VAL A 55 7.56 2.27 11.00
CA VAL A 55 6.13 2.18 11.33
C VAL A 55 5.76 0.73 11.65
N LYS A 56 5.11 0.51 12.80
CA LYS A 56 4.80 -0.82 13.32
C LYS A 56 3.37 -1.24 13.00
N LEU A 57 3.22 -2.26 12.16
CA LEU A 57 1.95 -2.86 11.76
C LEU A 57 1.78 -4.23 12.41
N ARG A 58 0.86 -4.35 13.37
CA ARG A 58 0.53 -5.65 13.99
C ARG A 58 -0.51 -6.41 13.17
N VAL A 59 -0.17 -7.62 12.74
CA VAL A 59 -0.90 -8.42 11.73
C VAL A 59 -0.92 -9.90 12.07
N HIS A 60 -1.83 -10.66 11.44
CA HIS A 60 -1.75 -12.12 11.45
C HIS A 60 -0.89 -12.63 10.29
N SER A 61 0.21 -13.31 10.60
CA SER A 61 1.10 -13.94 9.63
C SER A 61 0.33 -14.86 8.68
N GLN A 62 -0.56 -15.70 9.23
CA GLN A 62 -1.33 -16.67 8.43
C GLN A 62 -2.20 -16.01 7.35
N ALA A 63 -2.75 -14.82 7.60
CA ALA A 63 -3.55 -14.13 6.59
C ALA A 63 -2.68 -13.64 5.42
N LEU A 64 -1.49 -13.11 5.72
CA LEU A 64 -0.50 -12.71 4.72
C LEU A 64 -0.01 -13.92 3.92
N ARG A 65 0.30 -15.05 4.58
CA ARG A 65 0.68 -16.31 3.92
C ARG A 65 -0.38 -16.82 2.96
N ASN A 66 -1.66 -16.76 3.35
CA ASN A 66 -2.75 -17.16 2.47
C ASN A 66 -2.92 -16.21 1.28
N ALA A 67 -2.56 -14.94 1.44
CA ALA A 67 -2.72 -13.90 0.43
C ALA A 67 -1.56 -13.86 -0.59
N SER A 68 -0.36 -14.32 -0.21
CA SER A 68 0.89 -14.10 -0.94
C SER A 68 1.83 -15.28 -0.82
N LYS A 69 2.40 -15.72 -1.95
CA LYS A 69 3.48 -16.73 -1.94
C LYS A 69 4.77 -16.21 -1.34
N VAL A 70 5.04 -14.91 -1.48
CA VAL A 70 6.23 -14.27 -0.92
C VAL A 70 6.15 -14.29 0.61
N PHE A 71 5.00 -13.89 1.18
CA PHE A 71 4.77 -13.98 2.62
C PHE A 71 4.65 -15.42 3.10
N ASP A 72 4.09 -16.35 2.31
CA ASP A 72 4.09 -17.78 2.66
C ASP A 72 5.50 -18.35 2.76
N ALA A 73 6.39 -17.97 1.84
CA ALA A 73 7.80 -18.33 1.94
C ALA A 73 8.45 -17.67 3.18
N MET A 74 8.29 -16.35 3.36
CA MET A 74 8.89 -15.58 4.45
C MET A 74 8.48 -16.09 5.84
N PHE A 75 7.18 -16.32 6.06
CA PHE A 75 6.66 -16.84 7.33
C PHE A 75 6.56 -18.37 7.36
N GLY A 76 7.16 -19.04 6.38
CA GLY A 76 7.23 -20.48 6.30
C GLY A 76 8.27 -21.07 7.26
N PRO A 77 8.28 -22.39 7.45
CA PRO A 77 9.12 -23.07 8.43
C PRO A 77 10.62 -23.06 8.09
N HIS A 78 11.01 -22.56 6.92
CA HIS A 78 12.40 -22.59 6.44
C HIS A 78 13.19 -21.33 6.79
N TRP A 79 12.49 -20.26 7.17
CA TRP A 79 13.08 -18.96 7.43
C TRP A 79 12.96 -18.60 8.90
N ALA A 80 13.91 -17.81 9.40
CA ALA A 80 13.93 -17.40 10.79
C ALA A 80 12.66 -16.59 11.11
N GLU A 81 12.23 -15.76 10.16
CA GLU A 81 11.03 -14.93 10.17
C GLU A 81 9.76 -15.73 10.46
N GLY A 82 9.67 -16.99 10.02
CA GLY A 82 8.54 -17.88 10.28
C GLY A 82 8.59 -18.68 11.60
N GLN A 83 9.68 -18.59 12.36
CA GLN A 83 9.82 -19.32 13.64
C GLN A 83 9.34 -18.50 14.84
N ASP A 84 8.76 -19.21 15.80
CA ASP A 84 8.33 -18.67 17.10
C ASP A 84 7.30 -17.54 17.01
N LEU A 85 6.43 -17.59 15.99
CA LEU A 85 5.33 -16.65 15.83
C LEU A 85 4.26 -16.89 16.90
N SER A 86 3.96 -15.85 17.68
CA SER A 86 3.02 -15.91 18.80
C SER A 86 2.37 -14.55 19.01
N LYS A 87 1.09 -14.55 19.40
CA LYS A 87 0.39 -13.32 19.79
C LYS A 87 0.83 -12.78 21.15
N GLU A 88 1.36 -13.64 22.03
CA GLU A 88 1.87 -13.25 23.34
C GLU A 88 3.21 -12.53 23.23
N ASN A 89 4.04 -12.95 22.28
CA ASN A 89 5.32 -12.33 21.95
C ASN A 89 5.47 -12.18 20.42
N PRO A 90 4.76 -11.22 19.81
CA PRO A 90 4.75 -11.05 18.36
C PRO A 90 6.13 -10.65 17.86
N LYS A 91 6.57 -11.33 16.80
CA LYS A 91 7.90 -11.15 16.22
C LYS A 91 7.94 -9.91 15.33
N GLU A 92 8.98 -9.09 15.49
CA GLU A 92 9.23 -7.96 14.59
C GLU A 92 9.96 -8.42 13.32
N ILE A 93 9.45 -8.00 12.16
CA ILE A 93 9.99 -8.30 10.83
C ILE A 93 10.22 -6.98 10.11
N ARG A 94 11.45 -6.70 9.71
CA ARG A 94 11.84 -5.41 9.15
C ARG A 94 11.69 -5.38 7.64
N LEU A 95 10.98 -4.37 7.16
CA LEU A 95 10.64 -4.09 5.77
C LEU A 95 11.01 -2.62 5.45
N GLU A 96 12.28 -2.25 5.68
CA GLU A 96 12.78 -0.86 5.69
C GLU A 96 12.67 -0.17 4.32
N GLU A 97 12.69 -0.94 3.24
CA GLU A 97 12.61 -0.44 1.85
C GLU A 97 11.16 -0.31 1.34
N ASP A 98 10.16 -0.71 2.13
CA ASP A 98 8.76 -0.71 1.69
C ASP A 98 8.02 0.57 2.06
N ASN A 99 7.07 0.94 1.20
CA ASN A 99 6.19 2.08 1.43
C ASN A 99 5.19 1.78 2.57
N CYS A 100 5.27 2.56 3.64
CA CYS A 100 4.44 2.38 4.85
C CYS A 100 2.94 2.46 4.56
N ASP A 101 2.50 3.46 3.79
CA ASP A 101 1.07 3.65 3.50
C ASP A 101 0.52 2.51 2.65
N ALA A 102 1.26 2.13 1.60
CA ALA A 102 0.89 1.02 0.74
C ALA A 102 0.78 -0.29 1.52
N MET A 103 1.79 -0.62 2.34
CA MET A 103 1.78 -1.84 3.16
C MET A 103 0.65 -1.82 4.19
N TRP A 104 0.39 -0.69 4.85
CA TRP A 104 -0.71 -0.54 5.80
C TRP A 104 -2.07 -0.78 5.14
N ARG A 105 -2.32 -0.19 3.97
CA ARG A 105 -3.57 -0.38 3.22
C ARG A 105 -3.76 -1.83 2.78
N ILE A 106 -2.70 -2.46 2.28
CA ILE A 106 -2.69 -3.87 1.91
C ILE A 106 -3.06 -4.75 3.11
N CYS A 107 -2.41 -4.53 4.25
CA CYS A 107 -2.70 -5.25 5.48
C CYS A 107 -4.15 -5.05 5.91
N CYS A 108 -4.68 -3.83 5.83
CA CYS A 108 -6.09 -3.57 6.14
C CYS A 108 -7.04 -4.36 5.23
N VAL A 109 -6.79 -4.42 3.92
CA VAL A 109 -7.62 -5.22 3.00
C VAL A 109 -7.54 -6.72 3.35
N ILE A 110 -6.33 -7.26 3.53
CA ILE A 110 -6.11 -8.69 3.85
C ILE A 110 -6.76 -9.09 5.17
N HIS A 111 -6.78 -8.19 6.15
CA HIS A 111 -7.39 -8.41 7.46
C HIS A 111 -8.85 -7.94 7.56
N HIS A 112 -9.50 -7.62 6.42
CA HIS A 112 -10.87 -7.15 6.36
C HIS A 112 -11.16 -5.87 7.18
N ARG A 113 -10.13 -5.06 7.43
CA ARG A 113 -10.20 -3.76 8.09
C ARG A 113 -10.46 -2.63 7.09
N ASN A 114 -11.36 -2.88 6.14
CA ASN A 114 -11.74 -1.88 5.13
C ASN A 114 -12.45 -0.67 5.76
N ASP A 115 -12.94 -0.80 7.00
CA ASP A 115 -13.49 0.29 7.82
C ASP A 115 -12.48 1.41 8.11
N LEU A 116 -11.19 1.09 8.08
CA LEU A 116 -10.10 2.03 8.32
C LEU A 116 -9.63 2.75 7.05
N LEU A 117 -10.11 2.30 5.88
CA LEU A 117 -9.61 2.77 4.60
C LEU A 117 -10.51 3.87 4.06
N ASP A 118 -9.91 5.02 3.81
CA ASP A 118 -10.43 5.98 2.84
C ASP A 118 -10.01 5.58 1.42
N ARG A 119 -10.59 6.29 0.44
CA ARG A 119 -10.29 6.09 -0.97
C ARG A 119 -8.89 6.67 -1.28
N PRO A 120 -7.93 5.86 -1.80
CA PRO A 120 -6.57 6.32 -2.09
C PRO A 120 -6.52 7.30 -3.27
N LYS A 121 -5.50 8.16 -3.33
CA LYS A 121 -5.23 8.99 -4.53
C LYS A 121 -4.54 8.14 -5.61
N ALA A 122 -4.54 8.62 -6.86
CA ALA A 122 -3.92 7.91 -7.98
C ALA A 122 -2.45 7.51 -7.74
N LYS A 123 -1.64 8.40 -7.16
CA LYS A 123 -0.25 8.07 -6.78
C LYS A 123 -0.21 6.95 -5.73
N ASP A 124 -1.04 7.02 -4.70
CA ASP A 124 -1.10 5.99 -3.67
C ASP A 124 -1.53 4.62 -4.24
N VAL A 125 -2.43 4.62 -5.24
CA VAL A 125 -2.83 3.39 -5.95
C VAL A 125 -1.66 2.76 -6.69
N LEU A 126 -0.77 3.58 -7.28
CA LEU A 126 0.46 3.08 -7.89
C LEU A 126 1.40 2.45 -6.85
N GLU A 127 1.63 3.10 -5.71
CA GLU A 127 2.44 2.56 -4.62
C GLU A 127 1.90 1.22 -4.08
N ILE A 128 0.57 1.13 -3.93
CA ILE A 128 -0.10 -0.12 -3.56
C ILE A 128 0.12 -1.18 -4.64
N ALA A 129 0.04 -0.82 -5.93
CA ALA A 129 0.25 -1.76 -7.03
C ALA A 129 1.68 -2.28 -7.10
N ILE A 130 2.68 -1.42 -6.90
CA ILE A 130 4.10 -1.79 -6.82
C ILE A 130 4.34 -2.76 -5.66
N THR A 131 3.81 -2.43 -4.48
CA THR A 131 3.92 -3.29 -3.29
C THR A 131 3.19 -4.62 -3.51
N ALA A 132 2.04 -4.60 -4.17
CA ALA A 132 1.28 -5.80 -4.47
C ALA A 132 2.00 -6.73 -5.45
N ASP A 133 2.65 -6.18 -6.47
CA ASP A 133 3.46 -6.93 -7.43
C ASP A 133 4.69 -7.55 -6.73
N LYS A 134 5.43 -6.75 -5.94
CA LYS A 134 6.58 -7.20 -5.14
C LYS A 134 6.27 -8.42 -4.28
N TYR A 135 5.08 -8.44 -3.66
CA TYR A 135 4.67 -9.49 -2.74
C TYR A 135 3.70 -10.52 -3.36
N ASP A 136 3.48 -10.57 -4.67
CA ASP A 136 2.52 -11.52 -5.32
C ASP A 136 1.12 -11.48 -4.68
N LEU A 137 0.57 -10.28 -4.47
CA LEU A 137 -0.71 -10.02 -3.81
C LEU A 137 -1.87 -9.73 -4.77
N GLY A 138 -1.65 -9.80 -6.08
CA GLY A 138 -2.64 -9.41 -7.09
C GLY A 138 -3.98 -10.13 -6.94
N ASN A 139 -3.97 -11.42 -6.60
CA ASN A 139 -5.21 -12.17 -6.38
C ASN A 139 -5.94 -11.74 -5.09
N ALA A 140 -5.20 -11.49 -4.01
CA ALA A 140 -5.77 -11.07 -2.73
C ALA A 140 -6.44 -9.69 -2.83
N LEU A 141 -5.85 -8.80 -3.63
CA LEU A 141 -6.32 -7.42 -3.79
C LEU A 141 -7.29 -7.24 -4.97
N LYS A 142 -7.61 -8.30 -5.72
CA LYS A 142 -8.38 -8.25 -6.99
C LYS A 142 -9.65 -7.42 -6.96
N PHE A 143 -10.39 -7.42 -5.85
CA PHE A 143 -11.64 -6.65 -5.74
C PHE A 143 -11.39 -5.22 -5.27
N ALA A 144 -10.46 -5.03 -4.34
CA ALA A 144 -10.08 -3.70 -3.86
C ALA A 144 -9.43 -2.88 -4.99
N SER A 145 -8.56 -3.50 -5.79
CA SER A 145 -7.91 -2.84 -6.92
C SER A 145 -8.92 -2.37 -7.97
N LYS A 146 -9.99 -3.11 -8.23
CA LYS A 146 -11.06 -2.65 -9.15
C LYS A 146 -11.73 -1.37 -8.67
N GLU A 147 -12.01 -1.27 -7.38
CA GLU A 147 -12.57 -0.05 -6.78
C GLU A 147 -11.57 1.11 -6.92
N TRP A 148 -10.30 0.86 -6.61
CA TRP A 148 -9.23 1.86 -6.73
C TRP A 148 -8.84 2.21 -8.17
N LEU A 149 -9.21 1.42 -9.17
CA LEU A 149 -8.94 1.72 -10.58
C LEU A 149 -10.15 2.35 -11.29
N SER A 150 -11.29 2.46 -10.60
CA SER A 150 -12.56 2.92 -11.16
C SER A 150 -12.68 4.44 -11.35
N PHE A 151 -11.64 5.20 -11.03
CA PHE A 151 -11.65 6.66 -11.14
C PHE A 151 -11.94 7.15 -12.57
N ASP A 152 -12.87 8.10 -12.69
CA ASP A 152 -12.90 9.08 -13.76
C ASP A 152 -12.02 10.26 -13.33
N ILE A 153 -11.12 10.70 -14.20
CA ILE A 153 -9.96 11.51 -13.81
C ILE A 153 -9.97 12.83 -14.58
N ASP A 154 -9.83 13.94 -13.85
CA ASP A 154 -9.78 15.30 -14.42
C ASP A 154 -8.38 15.72 -14.93
N HIS A 155 -7.32 14.96 -14.64
CA HIS A 155 -5.92 15.34 -14.92
C HIS A 155 -5.05 14.17 -15.41
N SER A 156 -4.22 14.40 -16.43
CA SER A 156 -3.47 13.35 -17.15
C SER A 156 -2.37 12.63 -16.36
N GLU A 157 -1.76 13.27 -15.35
CA GLU A 157 -0.75 12.62 -14.50
C GLU A 157 -1.35 11.50 -13.65
N SER A 158 -2.54 11.75 -13.10
CA SER A 158 -3.29 10.73 -12.36
C SER A 158 -3.70 9.56 -13.27
N THR A 159 -4.01 9.84 -14.54
CA THR A 159 -4.28 8.80 -15.55
C THR A 159 -3.05 7.94 -15.83
N ALA A 160 -1.85 8.53 -15.89
CA ALA A 160 -0.62 7.77 -16.07
C ALA A 160 -0.32 6.85 -14.88
N PHE A 161 -0.50 7.32 -13.64
CA PHE A 161 -0.34 6.48 -12.44
C PHE A 161 -1.32 5.29 -12.45
N LEU A 162 -2.61 5.55 -12.72
CA LEU A 162 -3.64 4.51 -12.74
C LEU A 162 -3.49 3.54 -13.92
N MET A 163 -2.96 3.99 -15.05
CA MET A 163 -2.56 3.11 -16.15
C MET A 163 -1.50 2.11 -15.69
N VAL A 164 -0.41 2.57 -15.06
CA VAL A 164 0.67 1.68 -14.61
C VAL A 164 0.20 0.78 -13.47
N ALA A 165 -0.59 1.30 -12.54
CA ALA A 165 -1.19 0.48 -11.49
C ALA A 165 -2.08 -0.63 -12.06
N ALA A 166 -2.89 -0.33 -13.08
CA ALA A 166 -3.72 -1.33 -13.75
C ALA A 166 -2.88 -2.42 -14.44
N PHE A 167 -1.73 -2.05 -15.02
CA PHE A 167 -0.78 -3.01 -15.59
C PHE A 167 -0.23 -3.96 -14.51
N LEU A 168 0.24 -3.42 -13.38
CA LEU A 168 0.78 -4.21 -12.26
C LEU A 168 -0.28 -5.12 -11.62
N PHE A 169 -1.52 -4.64 -11.48
CA PHE A 169 -2.64 -5.47 -11.02
C PHE A 169 -3.17 -6.47 -12.05
N GLN A 170 -2.65 -6.44 -13.28
CA GLN A 170 -3.11 -7.24 -14.41
C GLN A 170 -4.61 -7.03 -14.73
N ASP A 171 -5.14 -5.82 -14.49
CA ASP A 171 -6.51 -5.44 -14.87
C ASP A 171 -6.51 -4.83 -16.28
N SER A 172 -6.66 -5.70 -17.29
CA SER A 172 -6.64 -5.27 -18.69
C SER A 172 -7.73 -4.25 -19.03
N HIS A 173 -8.88 -4.29 -18.36
CA HIS A 173 -9.99 -3.38 -18.66
C HIS A 173 -9.67 -1.97 -18.17
N ALA A 174 -9.22 -1.84 -16.92
CA ALA A 174 -8.77 -0.56 -16.39
C ALA A 174 -7.55 -0.02 -17.15
N PHE A 175 -6.61 -0.90 -17.52
CA PHE A 175 -5.45 -0.52 -18.31
C PHE A 175 -5.87 0.09 -19.66
N HIS A 176 -6.74 -0.59 -20.41
CA HIS A 176 -7.22 -0.08 -21.70
C HIS A 176 -7.96 1.24 -21.56
N ARG A 177 -8.80 1.39 -20.52
CA ARG A 177 -9.53 2.63 -20.25
C ARG A 177 -8.56 3.80 -20.03
N HIS A 178 -7.60 3.64 -19.13
CA HIS A 178 -6.66 4.71 -18.78
C HIS A 178 -5.69 5.03 -19.93
N VAL A 179 -5.27 4.04 -20.72
CA VAL A 179 -4.51 4.28 -21.97
C VAL A 179 -5.34 5.10 -22.96
N GLN A 180 -6.61 4.76 -23.16
CA GLN A 180 -7.49 5.49 -24.07
C GLN A 180 -7.67 6.95 -23.64
N THR A 181 -7.99 7.19 -22.36
CA THR A 181 -8.09 8.54 -21.78
C THR A 181 -6.78 9.30 -21.96
N LEU A 182 -5.63 8.67 -21.69
CA LEU A 182 -4.33 9.33 -21.85
C LEU A 182 -4.06 9.72 -23.30
N ILE A 183 -4.35 8.84 -24.27
CA ILE A 183 -4.15 9.12 -25.70
C ILE A 183 -5.07 10.23 -26.21
N LEU A 184 -6.32 10.26 -25.75
CA LEU A 184 -7.33 11.19 -26.24
C LEU A 184 -7.25 12.58 -25.61
N ASP A 185 -6.95 12.64 -24.31
CA ASP A 185 -7.09 13.88 -23.53
C ASP A 185 -5.75 14.55 -23.19
N HIS A 186 -4.62 13.84 -23.34
CA HIS A 186 -3.31 14.42 -23.05
C HIS A 186 -2.80 15.29 -24.20
N THR A 187 -2.74 16.60 -23.96
CA THR A 187 -2.29 17.60 -24.96
C THR A 187 -0.85 18.07 -24.76
N GLN A 188 -0.15 17.55 -23.74
CA GLN A 188 1.23 17.92 -23.43
C GLN A 188 2.22 16.83 -23.86
N SER A 189 3.50 17.02 -23.53
CA SER A 189 4.53 16.04 -23.83
C SER A 189 4.39 14.82 -22.91
N TYR A 190 4.26 13.63 -23.50
CA TYR A 190 4.31 12.38 -22.75
C TYR A 190 5.62 12.23 -21.96
N TRP A 191 6.72 12.80 -22.45
CA TRP A 191 7.99 12.80 -21.70
C TRP A 191 7.90 13.55 -20.38
N ASP A 192 7.06 14.57 -20.29
CA ASP A 192 6.90 15.36 -19.06
C ASP A 192 6.04 14.62 -18.02
N LEU A 193 5.16 13.70 -18.45
CA LEU A 193 4.41 12.82 -17.54
C LEU A 193 5.32 11.84 -16.78
N PHE A 194 6.40 11.40 -17.41
CA PHE A 194 7.26 10.35 -16.85
C PHE A 194 8.55 10.91 -16.21
N ARG A 195 8.85 12.19 -16.42
CA ARG A 195 10.09 12.83 -15.95
C ARG A 195 10.13 12.88 -14.42
N GLY A 196 11.09 12.19 -13.80
CA GLY A 196 11.30 12.23 -12.35
C GLY A 196 10.25 11.49 -11.53
N SER A 197 9.45 10.63 -12.17
CA SER A 197 8.43 9.79 -11.52
C SER A 197 8.91 8.35 -11.36
N GLU A 198 8.39 7.61 -10.38
CA GLU A 198 8.67 6.18 -10.19
C GLU A 198 8.27 5.33 -11.43
N ILE A 199 7.39 5.87 -12.30
CA ILE A 199 6.92 5.21 -13.52
C ILE A 199 8.05 4.96 -14.55
N GLN A 200 9.07 5.83 -14.59
CA GLN A 200 10.13 5.73 -15.60
C GLN A 200 10.92 4.42 -15.51
N GLU A 201 11.01 3.85 -14.31
CA GLU A 201 11.71 2.59 -14.05
C GLU A 201 10.84 1.36 -14.39
N LEU A 202 9.51 1.55 -14.39
CA LEU A 202 8.52 0.48 -14.60
C LEU A 202 8.14 0.29 -16.07
N ILE A 203 8.26 1.33 -16.91
CA ILE A 203 7.97 1.25 -18.34
C ILE A 203 9.27 0.96 -19.11
N PRO A 204 9.39 -0.19 -19.80
CA PRO A 204 10.58 -0.46 -20.62
C PRO A 204 10.72 0.61 -21.71
N PHE A 205 11.82 1.37 -21.63
CA PHE A 205 12.20 2.57 -22.39
C PHE A 205 12.01 2.52 -23.94
N LYS A 206 11.75 1.35 -24.53
CA LYS A 206 11.48 1.20 -25.97
C LYS A 206 10.10 1.71 -26.39
N ALA A 207 9.21 2.04 -25.46
CA ALA A 207 7.85 2.51 -25.76
C ALA A 207 7.70 4.04 -25.89
N LEU A 208 8.66 4.83 -25.39
CA LEU A 208 8.64 6.28 -25.48
C LEU A 208 9.50 6.71 -26.67
N CYS A 209 8.85 6.93 -27.82
CA CYS A 209 9.54 7.47 -28.99
C CYS A 209 10.09 8.87 -28.67
N ARG A 210 11.36 9.08 -29.02
CA ARG A 210 11.98 10.42 -29.06
C ARG A 210 11.33 11.28 -30.13
#